data_AF-A0A9Q0ZVQ0-F1
#
_entry.id   AF-A0A9Q0ZVQ0-F1
#
_cell.length_a   1.000
_cell.length_b   1.000
_cell.length_c   1.000
_cell.angle_alpha   90.00
_cell.angle_beta   90.00
_cell.angle_gamma   90.00
#
_symmetry.space_group_name_H-M   'P 1'
#
loop_
_entity.id
_entity.type
_entity.pdbx_description
1 polymer ?
#
loop_
_entity_poly.entity_id
_entity_poly.type
_entity_poly.pdbx_seq_one_letter_code
_entity_poly.pdbx_strand_id
1 'polypeptide(L)'
;MKTLKPSPTSPSSSNSSSPPTSSSSSLSSSSWIHLRSVLFVINSSSPAYCSSSSSSDRGRLKSPWSRRKRKHALMPRQWKSLFTSDGKPRDGGVKFLKKVRSGGIDPCIRAEVWPFLLGVYDLNSSTEEREIIRTQKRKEYEKLRRQCRRLLKRINESSKGTSETSCIEDSGSPAQDSDSSSYEDVVSARESLSSEERGPDVEDSDDPSSALLEGDDGSGKATNTDASALNTESSDSDTSEDPEVIQASSSSEGREENDPDVPLKENISPSRTERHPNQCTGENFATWQRIIRVDAVRANSEWIPYSPSQATISDLRARRAAEAVGLKDYDHLEPCRVFHASRLVAILEAYAIYDPEIGYCQGMSDLLSPIIAVVTEDHEAFWCFVGFMRKARHNFRLDEVGIRRQLNTVSKIIKCKDSHLYRHLEKLQAEDCFFVYRMVVVLFRRELTFEQTICLWEVMWADQAAIRAGIGKSAWSRIRQRAPPTEDLLLYAIAASVLQKRKLIIEKYSSMDEILRECNSMSGQLDVWKLLDDAHNLVVNLHDKIETPF
;
A
#
# COMPACT_ATOMS: atom_id res chain seq x y z
N MET A 1 -87.79 6.20 -41.09
CA MET A 1 -87.61 7.54 -41.71
C MET A 1 -86.11 7.76 -41.85
N LYS A 2 -85.59 8.11 -43.03
CA LYS A 2 -85.43 9.50 -43.53
C LYS A 2 -84.78 10.42 -42.47
N THR A 3 -83.45 10.67 -42.41
CA THR A 3 -82.44 11.18 -43.39
C THR A 3 -82.51 12.70 -43.64
N LEU A 4 -81.34 13.30 -43.91
CA LEU A 4 -81.06 14.68 -44.37
C LEU A 4 -80.96 15.73 -43.23
N LYS A 5 -80.13 16.79 -43.32
CA LYS A 5 -79.36 17.35 -44.46
C LYS A 5 -77.83 17.49 -44.22
N PRO A 6 -77.00 17.65 -45.28
CA PRO A 6 -75.52 17.78 -45.23
C PRO A 6 -75.06 19.27 -45.33
N SER A 7 -73.77 19.61 -45.41
CA SER A 7 -73.00 19.72 -46.69
C SER A 7 -71.46 19.92 -46.46
N PRO A 8 -70.59 20.40 -47.39
CA PRO A 8 -69.34 19.71 -47.80
C PRO A 8 -68.05 20.49 -47.37
N THR A 9 -66.80 20.25 -47.81
CA THR A 9 -66.23 19.65 -49.05
C THR A 9 -64.76 19.21 -48.82
N SER A 10 -64.21 18.35 -49.69
CA SER A 10 -62.77 18.01 -49.78
C SER A 10 -62.17 18.56 -51.12
N PRO A 11 -60.84 18.52 -51.40
CA PRO A 11 -60.18 17.25 -51.77
C PRO A 11 -58.66 17.10 -51.44
N SER A 12 -58.21 15.83 -51.41
CA SER A 12 -56.90 15.25 -51.80
C SER A 12 -55.59 16.10 -51.79
N SER A 13 -54.44 15.55 -51.39
CA SER A 13 -53.88 14.34 -52.03
C SER A 13 -52.71 13.66 -51.29
N SER A 14 -52.61 12.34 -51.51
CA SER A 14 -51.42 11.45 -51.43
C SER A 14 -50.29 11.73 -50.42
N ASN A 15 -50.16 10.86 -49.42
CA ASN A 15 -49.17 9.77 -49.48
C ASN A 15 -49.45 8.68 -48.43
N SER A 16 -48.81 7.51 -48.58
CA SER A 16 -49.20 6.28 -47.87
C SER A 16 -48.03 5.40 -47.41
N SER A 17 -48.16 4.90 -46.18
CA SER A 17 -47.53 3.68 -45.61
C SER A 17 -46.02 3.66 -45.29
N SER A 18 -45.72 2.91 -44.22
CA SER A 18 -44.43 2.33 -43.77
C SER A 18 -43.79 2.98 -42.52
N PRO A 19 -43.09 2.20 -41.67
CA PRO A 19 -43.08 2.42 -40.21
C PRO A 19 -41.88 3.22 -39.68
N PRO A 20 -41.99 3.82 -38.48
CA PRO A 20 -40.85 4.44 -37.78
C PRO A 20 -39.89 3.38 -37.22
N THR A 21 -38.60 3.57 -37.48
CA THR A 21 -37.51 2.73 -36.94
C THR A 21 -37.12 3.13 -35.52
N SER A 22 -36.47 2.20 -34.81
CA SER A 22 -35.97 2.37 -33.45
C SER A 22 -34.94 3.50 -33.30
N SER A 23 -35.06 4.27 -32.21
CA SER A 23 -33.95 4.99 -31.58
C SER A 23 -33.85 4.60 -30.11
N SER A 24 -32.64 4.26 -29.66
CA SER A 24 -32.40 3.67 -28.34
C SER A 24 -32.19 4.73 -27.27
N SER A 25 -33.10 4.83 -26.30
CA SER A 25 -32.90 5.64 -25.09
C SER A 25 -31.92 4.94 -24.14
N SER A 26 -30.74 5.52 -23.94
CA SER A 26 -29.77 5.08 -22.95
C SER A 26 -30.31 5.32 -21.53
N LEU A 27 -30.65 4.25 -20.82
CA LEU A 27 -31.03 4.33 -19.40
C LEU A 27 -29.84 4.83 -18.57
N SER A 28 -30.10 5.85 -17.74
CA SER A 28 -29.08 6.58 -17.00
C SER A 28 -28.34 5.69 -16.00
N SER A 29 -27.02 5.83 -15.92
CA SER A 29 -26.21 5.14 -14.92
C SER A 29 -26.55 5.63 -13.51
N SER A 30 -27.08 4.74 -12.67
CA SER A 30 -27.34 5.00 -11.25
C SER A 30 -26.09 5.51 -10.54
N SER A 31 -26.23 6.58 -9.75
CA SER A 31 -25.10 7.24 -9.09
C SER A 31 -24.50 6.40 -7.97
N TRP A 32 -23.31 5.83 -8.21
CA TRP A 32 -22.55 4.99 -7.26
C TRP A 32 -22.11 5.74 -5.98
N ILE A 33 -22.23 7.07 -5.98
CA ILE A 33 -21.84 7.99 -4.88
C ILE A 33 -22.44 7.56 -3.52
N HIS A 34 -23.66 7.00 -3.50
CA HIS A 34 -24.34 6.59 -2.26
C HIS A 34 -23.74 5.33 -1.59
N LEU A 35 -22.99 4.49 -2.31
CA LEU A 35 -22.54 3.19 -1.79
C LEU A 35 -21.29 3.25 -0.91
N ARG A 36 -20.60 4.41 -0.84
CA ARG A 36 -19.45 4.60 0.07
C ARG A 36 -19.82 4.41 1.56
N SER A 37 -21.10 4.52 1.92
CA SER A 37 -21.61 4.36 3.28
C SER A 37 -21.83 2.91 3.74
N VAL A 38 -21.73 1.91 2.85
CA VAL A 38 -22.15 0.51 3.15
C VAL A 38 -20.94 -0.37 3.52
N LEU A 39 -20.35 -0.11 4.69
CA LEU A 39 -19.19 -0.85 5.22
C LEU A 39 -19.40 -1.37 6.65
N PHE A 40 -20.60 -1.89 6.93
CA PHE A 40 -20.97 -2.47 8.22
C PHE A 40 -20.19 -3.75 8.59
N VAL A 41 -20.06 -3.97 9.90
CA VAL A 41 -19.43 -5.14 10.53
C VAL A 41 -20.51 -6.18 10.84
N ILE A 42 -20.23 -7.45 10.57
CA ILE A 42 -21.05 -8.60 10.98
C ILE A 42 -20.11 -9.63 11.63
N ASN A 43 -20.54 -10.19 12.77
CA ASN A 43 -19.73 -11.11 13.57
C ASN A 43 -19.84 -12.57 13.07
N SER A 44 -18.84 -13.39 13.39
CA SER A 44 -18.64 -14.73 12.82
C SER A 44 -19.59 -15.82 13.34
N SER A 45 -19.63 -16.95 12.65
CA SER A 45 -20.19 -18.22 13.14
C SER A 45 -19.37 -19.40 12.58
N SER A 46 -19.38 -20.53 13.29
CA SER A 46 -18.36 -21.58 13.19
C SER A 46 -18.30 -22.31 11.82
N PRO A 47 -17.10 -22.72 11.37
CA PRO A 47 -16.92 -23.38 10.08
C PRO A 47 -17.27 -24.88 10.10
N ALA A 48 -17.88 -25.36 9.02
CA ALA A 48 -18.00 -26.79 8.72
C ALA A 48 -16.85 -27.26 7.83
N TYR A 49 -16.23 -28.40 8.17
CA TYR A 49 -15.15 -28.99 7.37
C TYR A 49 -15.68 -29.70 6.12
N CYS A 50 -15.02 -29.48 4.98
CA CYS A 50 -15.23 -30.26 3.75
C CYS A 50 -13.89 -30.75 3.21
N SER A 51 -13.75 -32.08 3.09
CA SER A 51 -12.57 -32.74 2.55
C SER A 51 -12.43 -32.53 1.04
N SER A 52 -11.19 -32.39 0.55
CA SER A 52 -10.89 -32.25 -0.88
C SER A 52 -10.33 -33.54 -1.49
N SER A 53 -10.94 -33.98 -2.59
CA SER A 53 -10.50 -35.14 -3.38
C SER A 53 -9.28 -34.80 -4.25
N SER A 54 -8.31 -35.71 -4.32
CA SER A 54 -7.01 -35.48 -4.95
C SER A 54 -6.94 -36.05 -6.37
N SER A 55 -6.90 -35.19 -7.39
CA SER A 55 -6.44 -35.55 -8.73
C SER A 55 -4.90 -35.46 -8.82
N SER A 56 -4.26 -36.48 -9.41
CA SER A 56 -2.79 -36.56 -9.49
C SER A 56 -2.27 -36.14 -10.87
N ASP A 57 -1.90 -34.87 -11.03
CA ASP A 57 -1.25 -34.37 -12.25
C ASP A 57 0.29 -34.53 -12.17
N ARG A 58 0.84 -35.48 -12.94
CA ARG A 58 2.28 -35.74 -13.05
C ARG A 58 2.92 -35.01 -14.24
N GLY A 59 2.74 -33.70 -14.37
CA GLY A 59 3.50 -32.90 -15.36
C GLY A 59 3.72 -31.43 -15.00
N ARG A 60 2.81 -30.82 -14.23
CA ARG A 60 2.79 -29.36 -14.03
C ARG A 60 4.01 -28.76 -13.31
N LEU A 61 4.28 -27.51 -13.70
CA LEU A 61 5.14 -26.55 -13.01
C LEU A 61 4.73 -26.44 -11.53
N LYS A 62 5.65 -26.71 -10.61
CA LYS A 62 5.34 -26.92 -9.18
C LYS A 62 5.51 -25.66 -8.35
N SER A 63 4.40 -24.93 -8.18
CA SER A 63 4.22 -23.72 -7.36
C SER A 63 5.08 -23.63 -6.08
N PRO A 64 5.58 -22.42 -5.72
CA PRO A 64 6.33 -22.18 -4.49
C PRO A 64 5.46 -22.27 -3.23
N TRP A 65 4.14 -22.11 -3.34
CA TRP A 65 3.20 -22.03 -2.21
C TRP A 65 2.51 -23.36 -1.89
N SER A 66 2.60 -24.34 -2.80
CA SER A 66 2.07 -25.70 -2.62
C SER A 66 2.48 -26.31 -1.27
N ARG A 67 1.52 -26.92 -0.56
CA ARG A 67 1.68 -27.38 0.84
C ARG A 67 2.91 -28.28 1.09
N ARG A 68 3.41 -29.00 0.07
CA ARG A 68 4.62 -29.84 0.15
C ARG A 68 5.95 -29.09 -0.06
N LYS A 69 5.92 -27.77 -0.29
CA LYS A 69 7.07 -26.91 -0.59
C LYS A 69 7.12 -25.59 0.19
N ARG A 70 6.05 -25.21 0.91
CA ARG A 70 6.03 -24.04 1.80
C ARG A 70 7.29 -24.03 2.67
N LYS A 71 8.01 -22.90 2.71
CA LYS A 71 9.15 -22.74 3.61
C LYS A 71 8.73 -22.17 4.95
N HIS A 72 9.55 -22.41 5.97
CA HIS A 72 9.58 -21.61 7.19
C HIS A 72 9.84 -20.14 6.85
N ALA A 73 9.32 -19.24 7.71
CA ALA A 73 9.48 -17.79 7.60
C ALA A 73 10.95 -17.32 7.65
N LEU A 74 11.20 -16.07 7.27
CA LEU A 74 12.49 -15.41 7.46
C LEU A 74 12.76 -15.20 8.95
N MET A 75 13.60 -16.04 9.55
CA MET A 75 13.95 -15.97 10.98
C MET A 75 14.96 -14.83 11.25
N PRO A 76 15.00 -14.23 12.45
CA PRO A 76 15.91 -13.12 12.77
C PRO A 76 17.40 -13.41 12.53
N ARG A 77 17.87 -14.63 12.85
CA ARG A 77 19.25 -15.08 12.55
C ARG A 77 19.53 -15.14 11.05
N GLN A 78 18.55 -15.54 10.24
CA GLN A 78 18.69 -15.60 8.78
C GLN A 78 18.69 -14.19 8.18
N TRP A 79 17.84 -13.29 8.68
CA TRP A 79 17.82 -11.88 8.29
C TRP A 79 19.18 -11.20 8.49
N LYS A 80 19.76 -11.28 9.70
CA LYS A 80 21.10 -10.70 9.98
C LYS A 80 22.20 -11.28 9.08
N SER A 81 22.15 -12.57 8.72
CA SER A 81 23.12 -13.20 7.81
C SER A 81 23.05 -12.73 6.34
N LEU A 82 21.97 -12.05 5.94
CA LEU A 82 21.77 -11.57 4.57
C LEU A 82 22.43 -10.22 4.29
N PHE A 83 23.11 -9.60 5.26
CA PHE A 83 23.79 -8.31 5.12
C PHE A 83 25.32 -8.41 5.02
N THR A 84 25.93 -7.47 4.33
CA THR A 84 27.38 -7.18 4.38
C THR A 84 27.76 -6.42 5.67
N SER A 85 29.05 -6.19 5.90
CA SER A 85 29.56 -5.45 7.07
C SER A 85 29.12 -3.98 7.09
N ASP A 86 29.05 -3.35 5.91
CA ASP A 86 28.49 -2.01 5.66
C ASP A 86 26.93 -1.99 5.67
N GLY A 87 26.31 -3.14 5.92
CA GLY A 87 24.85 -3.24 6.06
C GLY A 87 24.07 -3.19 4.75
N LYS A 88 24.68 -3.49 3.59
CA LYS A 88 23.95 -3.66 2.33
C LYS A 88 23.38 -5.09 2.22
N PRO A 89 22.12 -5.27 1.79
CA PRO A 89 21.59 -6.60 1.46
C PRO A 89 22.44 -7.30 0.39
N ARG A 90 22.96 -8.49 0.72
CA ARG A 90 23.75 -9.31 -0.20
C ARG A 90 22.93 -9.67 -1.44
N ASP A 91 23.62 -9.80 -2.58
CA ASP A 91 23.01 -10.13 -3.88
C ASP A 91 21.78 -9.27 -4.24
N GLY A 92 21.82 -7.97 -3.95
CA GLY A 92 20.75 -7.01 -4.27
C GLY A 92 19.41 -7.35 -3.61
N GLY A 93 19.43 -8.07 -2.49
CA GLY A 93 18.24 -8.58 -1.82
C GLY A 93 17.56 -9.77 -2.52
N VAL A 94 18.14 -10.38 -3.54
CA VAL A 94 17.51 -11.49 -4.31
C VAL A 94 17.20 -12.69 -3.41
N LYS A 95 18.14 -13.16 -2.58
CA LYS A 95 17.87 -14.23 -1.58
C LYS A 95 16.80 -13.81 -0.57
N PHE A 96 16.82 -12.56 -0.13
CA PHE A 96 15.89 -11.98 0.84
C PHE A 96 14.44 -12.03 0.32
N LEU A 97 14.14 -11.38 -0.81
CA LEU A 97 12.80 -11.33 -1.39
C LEU A 97 12.27 -12.73 -1.73
N LYS A 98 13.12 -13.59 -2.30
CA LYS A 98 12.80 -14.99 -2.60
C LYS A 98 12.47 -15.81 -1.35
N LYS A 99 13.07 -15.50 -0.20
CA LYS A 99 12.79 -16.13 1.08
C LYS A 99 11.43 -15.65 1.61
N VAL A 100 11.19 -14.34 1.66
CA VAL A 100 9.88 -13.75 2.06
C VAL A 100 8.74 -14.33 1.22
N ARG A 101 8.81 -14.22 -0.12
CA ARG A 101 7.77 -14.73 -1.04
C ARG A 101 7.44 -16.21 -0.79
N SER A 102 8.38 -17.03 -0.31
CA SER A 102 8.21 -18.48 -0.16
C SER A 102 7.84 -18.98 1.25
N GLY A 103 7.71 -18.10 2.24
CA GLY A 103 7.42 -18.50 3.62
C GLY A 103 6.96 -17.43 4.61
N GLY A 104 6.89 -16.16 4.20
CA GLY A 104 6.56 -15.02 5.07
C GLY A 104 7.73 -14.55 5.94
N ILE A 105 7.47 -13.57 6.81
CA ILE A 105 8.43 -12.99 7.74
C ILE A 105 8.10 -13.43 9.17
N ASP A 106 9.13 -13.65 9.99
CA ASP A 106 8.97 -13.85 11.43
C ASP A 106 8.48 -12.55 12.10
N PRO A 107 7.45 -12.59 12.98
CA PRO A 107 6.88 -11.39 13.59
C PRO A 107 7.90 -10.43 14.19
N CYS A 108 8.97 -10.94 14.81
CA CYS A 108 9.95 -10.14 15.54
C CYS A 108 10.83 -9.23 14.65
N ILE A 109 10.88 -9.44 13.33
CA ILE A 109 11.65 -8.59 12.40
C ILE A 109 10.79 -7.87 11.36
N ARG A 110 9.45 -7.97 11.44
CA ARG A 110 8.56 -7.31 10.46
C ARG A 110 8.83 -5.81 10.36
N ALA A 111 9.03 -5.13 11.50
CA ALA A 111 9.34 -3.70 11.55
C ALA A 111 10.67 -3.34 10.85
N GLU A 112 11.71 -4.19 10.94
CA GLU A 112 12.98 -3.99 10.22
C GLU A 112 12.85 -4.24 8.70
N VAL A 113 12.00 -5.19 8.32
CA VAL A 113 11.92 -5.72 6.95
C VAL A 113 10.95 -4.95 6.06
N TRP A 114 9.80 -4.52 6.60
CA TRP A 114 8.75 -3.85 5.83
C TRP A 114 9.21 -2.54 5.16
N PRO A 115 10.07 -1.68 5.76
CA PRO A 115 10.63 -0.50 5.09
C PRO A 115 11.34 -0.81 3.76
N PHE A 116 11.98 -1.97 3.60
CA PHE A 116 12.56 -2.39 2.31
C PHE A 116 11.46 -2.86 1.33
N LEU A 117 10.52 -3.69 1.80
CA LEU A 117 9.44 -4.24 0.97
C LEU A 117 8.51 -3.15 0.42
N LEU A 118 8.24 -2.12 1.22
CA LEU A 118 7.41 -0.97 0.87
C LEU A 118 8.20 0.13 0.14
N GLY A 119 9.53 0.05 0.09
CA GLY A 119 10.39 0.99 -0.63
C GLY A 119 10.48 2.36 0.07
N VAL A 120 10.71 2.33 1.39
CA VAL A 120 11.25 3.43 2.18
C VAL A 120 12.79 3.40 2.09
N TYR A 121 13.37 2.19 2.10
CA TYR A 121 14.79 1.94 1.87
C TYR A 121 15.02 1.19 0.55
N ASP A 122 16.14 1.47 -0.11
CA ASP A 122 16.57 0.72 -1.28
C ASP A 122 17.29 -0.59 -0.90
N LEU A 123 17.23 -1.60 -1.77
CA LEU A 123 17.86 -2.91 -1.54
C LEU A 123 19.39 -2.90 -1.63
N ASN A 124 20.00 -1.78 -2.07
CA ASN A 124 21.45 -1.58 -2.12
C ASN A 124 21.91 -0.56 -1.07
N SER A 125 21.02 -0.12 -0.16
CA SER A 125 21.33 0.89 0.85
C SER A 125 22.28 0.38 1.94
N SER A 126 23.24 1.20 2.37
CA SER A 126 24.06 0.94 3.58
C SER A 126 23.27 1.25 4.86
N THR A 127 23.82 0.88 6.03
CA THR A 127 23.21 1.30 7.31
C THR A 127 23.26 2.82 7.51
N GLU A 128 24.37 3.47 7.14
CA GLU A 128 24.54 4.92 7.25
C GLU A 128 23.59 5.69 6.31
N GLU A 129 23.47 5.24 5.06
CA GLU A 129 22.52 5.76 4.08
C GLU A 129 21.08 5.67 4.61
N ARG A 130 20.72 4.55 5.26
CA ARG A 130 19.39 4.39 5.89
C ARG A 130 19.16 5.31 7.09
N GLU A 131 20.19 5.63 7.87
CA GLU A 131 20.06 6.55 9.00
C GLU A 131 19.86 8.00 8.54
N ILE A 132 20.58 8.41 7.49
CA ILE A 132 20.39 9.70 6.82
C ILE A 132 18.97 9.78 6.25
N ILE A 133 18.51 8.72 5.57
CA ILE A 133 17.12 8.62 5.06
C ILE A 133 16.13 8.71 6.21
N ARG A 134 16.27 7.94 7.31
CA ARG A 134 15.36 7.95 8.45
C ARG A 134 15.26 9.36 9.07
N THR A 135 16.40 9.99 9.31
CA THR A 135 16.50 11.34 9.88
C THR A 135 15.82 12.39 8.99
N GLN A 136 16.03 12.33 7.67
CA GLN A 136 15.37 13.23 6.73
C GLN A 136 13.86 12.96 6.67
N LYS A 137 13.46 11.68 6.62
CA LYS A 137 12.06 11.24 6.55
C LYS A 137 11.26 11.59 7.80
N ARG A 138 11.91 11.62 8.98
CA ARG A 138 11.35 12.15 10.23
C ARG A 138 11.00 13.63 10.11
N LYS A 139 11.96 14.47 9.70
CA LYS A 139 11.79 15.93 9.52
C LYS A 139 10.68 16.28 8.52
N GLU A 140 10.52 15.48 7.46
CA GLU A 140 9.44 15.62 6.49
C GLU A 140 8.06 15.27 7.08
N TYR A 141 7.94 14.18 7.84
CA TYR A 141 6.70 13.83 8.54
C TYR A 141 6.32 14.89 9.59
N GLU A 142 7.29 15.40 10.35
CA GLU A 142 7.08 16.51 11.30
C GLU A 142 6.61 17.81 10.61
N LYS A 143 7.04 18.06 9.36
CA LYS A 143 6.55 19.18 8.54
C LYS A 143 5.06 19.00 8.20
N LEU A 144 4.66 17.79 7.79
CA LEU A 144 3.27 17.44 7.52
C LEU A 144 2.40 17.53 8.79
N ARG A 145 2.83 16.99 9.93
CA ARG A 145 2.11 17.13 11.21
C ARG A 145 1.96 18.59 11.66
N ARG A 146 2.96 19.46 11.40
CA ARG A 146 2.86 20.92 11.61
C ARG A 146 1.96 21.63 10.59
N GLN A 147 1.66 21.04 9.44
CA GLN A 147 0.61 21.52 8.54
C GLN A 147 -0.77 21.10 9.05
N CYS A 148 -0.95 19.84 9.49
CA CYS A 148 -2.18 19.33 10.11
C CYS A 148 -2.64 20.22 11.28
N ARG A 149 -1.74 20.51 12.24
CA ARG A 149 -2.05 21.35 13.41
C ARG A 149 -2.44 22.80 13.03
N ARG A 150 -1.83 23.38 11.99
CA ARG A 150 -2.18 24.74 11.52
C ARG A 150 -3.53 24.79 10.80
N LEU A 151 -3.87 23.76 10.02
CA LEU A 151 -5.22 23.65 9.43
C LEU A 151 -6.29 23.46 10.52
N LEU A 152 -6.04 22.59 11.50
CA LEU A 152 -6.94 22.37 12.64
C LEU A 152 -7.18 23.67 13.45
N LYS A 153 -6.13 24.45 13.74
CA LYS A 153 -6.28 25.76 14.41
C LYS A 153 -7.21 26.69 13.60
N ARG A 154 -6.96 26.85 12.29
CA ARG A 154 -7.79 27.68 11.39
C ARG A 154 -9.25 27.23 11.34
N ILE A 155 -9.52 25.93 11.29
CA ILE A 155 -10.89 25.36 11.26
C ILE A 155 -11.62 25.65 12.58
N ASN A 156 -10.93 25.54 13.72
CA ASN A 156 -11.51 25.85 15.02
C ASN A 156 -11.78 27.37 15.18
N GLU A 157 -10.91 28.22 14.64
CA GLU A 157 -11.08 29.67 14.62
C GLU A 157 -12.27 30.09 13.75
N SER A 158 -12.37 29.58 12.51
CA SER A 158 -13.51 29.88 11.63
C SER A 158 -14.84 29.40 12.19
N SER A 159 -14.84 28.31 12.97
CA SER A 159 -16.05 27.78 13.63
C SER A 159 -16.50 28.59 14.84
N LYS A 160 -15.61 29.37 15.47
CA LYS A 160 -15.97 30.28 16.57
C LYS A 160 -16.54 31.61 16.05
N GLY A 161 -15.95 32.15 14.99
CA GLY A 161 -16.36 33.43 14.39
C GLY A 161 -17.78 33.47 13.78
N THR A 162 -18.55 32.39 13.86
CA THR A 162 -19.98 32.33 13.44
C THR A 162 -20.96 32.32 14.62
N SER A 163 -20.48 32.37 15.87
CA SER A 163 -21.33 32.32 17.08
C SER A 163 -21.44 33.64 17.85
N GLU A 164 -20.71 34.68 17.43
CA GLU A 164 -20.62 35.97 18.14
C GLU A 164 -21.15 37.12 17.27
N THR A 165 -22.42 37.05 16.86
CA THR A 165 -23.10 38.16 16.15
C THR A 165 -24.60 38.22 16.49
N SER A 166 -24.92 38.34 17.78
CA SER A 166 -26.30 38.63 18.24
C SER A 166 -26.38 39.28 19.63
N CYS A 167 -25.59 40.33 19.88
CA CYS A 167 -25.85 41.31 20.93
C CYS A 167 -25.64 42.71 20.35
N ILE A 168 -26.67 43.57 20.42
CA ILE A 168 -26.56 45.01 20.17
C ILE A 168 -26.46 45.70 21.54
N GLU A 169 -25.71 46.79 21.59
CA GLU A 169 -25.30 47.52 22.78
C GLU A 169 -26.44 48.32 23.43
N ASP A 170 -26.34 48.61 24.73
CA ASP A 170 -26.72 49.93 25.26
C ASP A 170 -25.92 50.33 26.53
N SER A 171 -25.35 51.53 26.47
CA SER A 171 -24.91 52.51 27.50
C SER A 171 -24.58 52.10 28.95
N GLY A 172 -23.41 52.56 29.46
CA GLY A 172 -23.22 52.86 30.90
C GLY A 172 -21.79 52.79 31.47
N SER A 173 -21.02 53.88 31.45
CA SER A 173 -19.68 54.03 32.08
C SER A 173 -19.74 54.69 33.48
N PRO A 174 -18.62 54.94 34.21
CA PRO A 174 -17.26 54.37 34.18
C PRO A 174 -16.71 53.97 35.58
N ALA A 175 -15.50 53.35 35.68
CA ALA A 175 -14.36 53.82 36.52
C ALA A 175 -13.22 52.79 36.73
N GLN A 176 -11.99 53.22 36.37
CA GLN A 176 -10.70 53.06 37.06
C GLN A 176 -9.96 51.71 37.28
N ASP A 177 -8.63 51.87 37.22
CA ASP A 177 -7.49 51.11 37.78
C ASP A 177 -7.19 49.67 37.29
N SER A 178 -5.93 49.22 37.13
CA SER A 178 -4.65 49.90 36.79
C SER A 178 -3.58 48.84 36.44
N ASP A 179 -2.57 49.22 35.64
CA ASP A 179 -1.27 48.55 35.37
C ASP A 179 -1.19 47.01 35.16
N SER A 180 -0.71 46.58 33.99
CA SER A 180 0.73 46.26 33.82
C SER A 180 1.12 45.70 32.43
N SER A 181 2.39 45.93 32.08
CA SER A 181 3.22 45.35 31.01
C SER A 181 2.98 43.84 30.74
N SER A 182 2.96 43.32 29.51
CA SER A 182 4.12 42.99 28.63
C SER A 182 5.24 42.21 29.38
N TYR A 183 5.83 41.12 28.88
CA TYR A 183 6.29 40.86 27.50
C TYR A 183 6.14 39.38 27.05
N GLU A 184 6.58 39.07 25.82
CA GLU A 184 6.71 37.72 25.22
C GLU A 184 7.62 36.76 26.01
N ASP A 185 7.40 35.45 25.86
CA ASP A 185 8.46 34.42 26.06
C ASP A 185 8.33 33.28 25.03
N VAL A 186 9.47 32.70 24.62
CA VAL A 186 9.64 31.89 23.41
C VAL A 186 10.06 30.46 23.74
N VAL A 187 9.10 29.56 23.98
CA VAL A 187 9.39 28.14 24.24
C VAL A 187 9.16 27.27 22.99
N SER A 188 10.26 26.78 22.42
CA SER A 188 10.27 25.90 21.25
C SER A 188 9.98 24.44 21.64
N ALA A 189 8.71 24.04 21.57
CA ALA A 189 8.27 22.69 21.88
C ALA A 189 8.78 21.62 20.89
N ARG A 190 9.99 21.09 21.15
CA ARG A 190 10.50 19.83 20.59
C ARG A 190 10.06 18.65 21.46
N GLU A 191 8.85 18.13 21.22
CA GLU A 191 8.44 16.83 21.77
C GLU A 191 8.36 15.78 20.65
N SER A 192 9.38 14.93 20.59
CA SER A 192 9.35 13.66 19.86
C SER A 192 9.16 12.53 20.87
N LEU A 193 8.06 11.78 20.77
CA LEU A 193 7.72 10.72 21.73
C LEU A 193 8.53 9.43 21.51
N SER A 194 9.85 9.47 21.71
CA SER A 194 10.68 8.26 21.75
C SER A 194 11.95 8.46 22.58
N SER A 195 12.04 7.70 23.68
CA SER A 195 13.28 7.26 24.35
C SER A 195 14.23 8.31 24.97
N GLU A 196 13.99 8.69 26.23
CA GLU A 196 15.02 8.65 27.29
C GLU A 196 14.41 8.80 28.68
N GLU A 197 14.91 8.01 29.65
CA GLU A 197 15.17 8.40 31.05
C GLU A 197 15.84 7.20 31.77
N ARG A 198 17.04 7.42 32.32
CA ARG A 198 17.59 6.62 33.42
C ARG A 198 18.10 7.58 34.49
N GLY A 199 17.29 7.78 35.54
CA GLY A 199 17.68 8.51 36.75
C GLY A 199 18.44 7.63 37.76
N PRO A 200 19.18 8.22 38.71
CA PRO A 200 20.16 7.52 39.54
C PRO A 200 19.76 7.37 41.02
N ASP A 201 20.52 6.57 41.77
CA ASP A 201 20.82 6.81 43.19
C ASP A 201 22.20 6.22 43.58
N VAL A 202 23.13 7.13 43.90
CA VAL A 202 24.12 7.18 45.00
C VAL A 202 24.90 5.91 45.46
N GLU A 203 26.24 6.03 45.38
CA GLU A 203 27.36 5.51 46.22
C GLU A 203 27.42 4.04 46.71
N ASP A 204 28.54 3.36 46.38
CA ASP A 204 29.69 3.25 47.32
C ASP A 204 31.01 3.07 46.52
N SER A 205 32.14 2.79 47.19
CA SER A 205 33.47 3.33 46.85
C SER A 205 34.55 2.31 46.40
N ASP A 206 35.76 2.83 46.20
CA ASP A 206 37.09 2.18 46.12
C ASP A 206 37.61 1.62 44.77
N ASP A 207 38.64 2.32 44.27
CA ASP A 207 39.73 1.86 43.39
C ASP A 207 41.05 2.18 44.14
N PRO A 208 42.12 1.36 44.04
CA PRO A 208 43.22 1.82 43.19
C PRO A 208 44.01 0.72 42.46
N SER A 209 44.00 0.83 41.12
CA SER A 209 45.21 0.93 40.27
C SER A 209 46.19 -0.26 40.08
N SER A 210 46.38 -0.55 38.78
CA SER A 210 47.66 -0.80 38.06
C SER A 210 48.66 -1.89 38.47
N ALA A 211 48.99 -2.73 37.49
CA ALA A 211 50.35 -3.26 37.27
C ALA A 211 50.59 -3.56 35.77
N LEU A 212 51.85 -3.58 35.35
CA LEU A 212 52.31 -3.96 34.00
C LEU A 212 53.21 -5.22 34.09
N LEU A 213 53.65 -5.70 32.92
CA LEU A 213 54.85 -6.52 32.62
C LEU A 213 54.68 -8.05 32.42
N GLU A 214 54.97 -8.45 31.16
CA GLU A 214 55.99 -9.40 30.67
C GLU A 214 56.12 -10.87 31.18
N GLY A 215 56.59 -11.72 30.25
CA GLY A 215 57.11 -13.10 30.49
C GLY A 215 56.15 -14.24 30.09
N ASP A 216 56.60 -15.37 29.52
CA ASP A 216 57.90 -15.71 28.90
C ASP A 216 57.76 -16.93 27.95
N ASP A 217 58.85 -17.35 27.31
CA ASP A 217 59.00 -18.40 26.29
C ASP A 217 58.73 -19.87 26.77
N GLY A 218 58.63 -20.86 25.86
CA GLY A 218 58.30 -22.25 26.27
C GLY A 218 58.23 -23.40 25.23
N SER A 219 59.22 -23.55 24.34
CA SER A 219 59.28 -24.55 23.25
C SER A 219 59.14 -26.05 23.64
N GLY A 220 58.54 -26.89 22.74
CA GLY A 220 58.40 -28.36 22.90
C GLY A 220 58.31 -29.20 21.60
N LYS A 221 59.39 -29.93 21.28
CA LYS A 221 59.63 -30.89 20.16
C LYS A 221 58.66 -32.10 20.06
N ALA A 222 58.63 -32.94 19.01
CA ALA A 222 59.00 -32.92 17.56
C ALA A 222 58.76 -34.33 16.92
N THR A 223 59.14 -34.54 15.63
CA THR A 223 59.20 -35.81 14.83
C THR A 223 57.85 -36.41 14.40
N ASN A 224 57.65 -37.08 13.25
CA ASN A 224 58.39 -37.38 11.98
C ASN A 224 57.33 -37.86 10.93
N THR A 225 57.49 -38.12 9.62
CA THR A 225 58.53 -38.13 8.55
C THR A 225 57.75 -38.12 7.20
N ASP A 226 58.04 -37.29 6.18
CA ASP A 226 59.08 -37.38 5.12
C ASP A 226 58.62 -38.03 3.78
N ALA A 227 58.97 -37.38 2.65
CA ALA A 227 59.01 -37.82 1.23
C ALA A 227 58.84 -36.62 0.26
N SER A 228 59.62 -36.54 -0.84
CA SER A 228 59.84 -35.28 -1.61
C SER A 228 59.94 -35.39 -3.15
N ALA A 229 59.44 -34.38 -3.87
CA ALA A 229 59.93 -33.83 -5.17
C ALA A 229 59.09 -32.55 -5.49
N LEU A 230 59.60 -31.32 -5.71
CA LEU A 230 60.70 -30.79 -6.54
C LEU A 230 60.43 -30.93 -8.06
N ASN A 231 60.57 -29.95 -8.97
CA ASN A 231 60.63 -28.46 -8.98
C ASN A 231 60.18 -28.03 -10.43
N THR A 232 60.10 -26.79 -10.95
CA THR A 232 61.12 -25.73 -11.10
C THR A 232 60.51 -24.45 -11.75
N GLU A 233 61.21 -23.34 -11.58
CA GLU A 233 61.20 -21.98 -12.20
C GLU A 233 60.53 -21.79 -13.61
N SER A 234 60.15 -20.57 -14.07
CA SER A 234 60.82 -19.26 -13.91
C SER A 234 59.93 -17.99 -13.98
N SER A 235 60.60 -16.83 -13.92
CA SER A 235 60.10 -15.46 -14.06
C SER A 235 60.30 -14.92 -15.49
N ASP A 236 59.58 -13.87 -15.91
CA ASP A 236 60.15 -12.55 -16.28
C ASP A 236 59.10 -11.53 -16.80
N SER A 237 59.50 -10.25 -16.81
CA SER A 237 58.71 -9.05 -17.14
C SER A 237 58.61 -8.79 -18.67
N ASP A 238 58.10 -7.68 -19.25
CA ASP A 238 57.72 -6.35 -18.73
C ASP A 238 56.82 -5.56 -19.73
N THR A 239 56.44 -4.33 -19.36
CA THR A 239 55.95 -3.22 -20.23
C THR A 239 54.45 -3.17 -20.63
N SER A 240 54.01 -1.93 -20.90
CA SER A 240 52.66 -1.44 -21.23
C SER A 240 52.54 -0.97 -22.69
N GLU A 241 51.32 -0.74 -23.21
CA GLU A 241 50.87 0.57 -23.74
C GLU A 241 49.41 0.57 -24.25
N ASP A 242 48.81 1.77 -24.26
CA ASP A 242 47.44 2.16 -24.67
C ASP A 242 47.40 3.72 -24.65
N PRO A 243 46.59 4.48 -25.41
CA PRO A 243 45.77 4.20 -26.60
C PRO A 243 46.14 5.12 -27.81
N GLU A 244 45.38 5.13 -28.93
CA GLU A 244 45.32 6.34 -29.80
C GLU A 244 44.02 6.50 -30.63
N VAL A 245 43.86 7.68 -31.26
CA VAL A 245 42.65 8.20 -31.93
C VAL A 245 43.00 8.84 -33.28
N ILE A 246 42.19 8.63 -34.33
CA ILE A 246 42.29 9.36 -35.62
C ILE A 246 40.89 9.79 -36.11
N GLN A 247 40.80 10.97 -36.75
CA GLN A 247 39.57 11.59 -37.26
C GLN A 247 39.82 12.31 -38.61
N ALA A 248 38.82 12.28 -39.51
CA ALA A 248 38.73 13.02 -40.80
C ALA A 248 39.69 12.57 -41.95
N SER A 249 39.49 12.86 -43.26
CA SER A 249 38.57 13.83 -43.93
C SER A 249 38.10 13.39 -45.34
N SER A 250 36.84 13.71 -45.68
CA SER A 250 36.30 14.27 -46.95
C SER A 250 36.46 13.64 -48.37
N SER A 251 35.40 13.87 -49.18
CA SER A 251 35.29 13.97 -50.67
C SER A 251 34.86 12.74 -51.49
N SER A 252 34.14 12.85 -52.63
CA SER A 252 33.04 13.78 -53.03
C SER A 252 32.42 13.39 -54.39
N GLU A 253 31.09 13.20 -54.47
CA GLU A 253 30.22 13.32 -55.67
C GLU A 253 28.76 12.98 -55.27
N GLY A 254 27.69 13.61 -55.74
CA GLY A 254 27.59 14.87 -56.48
C GLY A 254 26.23 15.08 -57.18
N ARG A 255 25.34 15.94 -56.63
CA ARG A 255 24.31 16.71 -57.36
C ARG A 255 23.55 17.71 -56.46
N GLU A 256 23.46 18.97 -56.90
CA GLU A 256 22.53 20.00 -56.39
C GLU A 256 21.06 19.69 -56.81
N GLU A 257 19.98 20.35 -56.35
CA GLU A 257 19.68 21.77 -56.06
C GLU A 257 18.53 21.90 -55.01
N ASN A 258 18.23 23.02 -54.32
CA ASN A 258 18.88 24.35 -54.17
C ASN A 258 18.49 25.01 -52.81
N ASP A 259 18.97 26.24 -52.57
CA ASP A 259 18.59 27.20 -51.49
C ASP A 259 18.34 28.59 -52.17
N PRO A 260 18.02 29.74 -51.52
CA PRO A 260 17.74 30.01 -50.10
C PRO A 260 16.45 30.83 -49.83
N ASP A 261 16.11 31.05 -48.53
CA ASP A 261 16.04 32.41 -47.96
C ASP A 261 15.79 32.42 -46.42
N VAL A 262 16.37 33.40 -45.72
CA VAL A 262 16.13 33.62 -44.27
C VAL A 262 16.09 35.12 -43.94
N PRO A 263 15.01 35.58 -43.27
CA PRO A 263 15.10 36.73 -42.38
C PRO A 263 14.49 36.50 -40.99
N LEU A 264 15.35 36.65 -39.97
CA LEU A 264 15.14 37.34 -38.68
C LEU A 264 13.88 37.05 -37.81
N LYS A 265 14.18 36.61 -36.57
CA LYS A 265 13.50 36.89 -35.29
C LYS A 265 12.16 37.66 -35.31
N GLU A 266 11.14 37.04 -34.72
CA GLU A 266 10.18 37.77 -33.89
C GLU A 266 9.77 36.92 -32.65
N ASN A 267 9.37 37.59 -31.55
CA ASN A 267 9.17 36.93 -30.25
C ASN A 267 7.69 36.65 -29.96
N ILE A 268 7.28 35.38 -29.96
CA ILE A 268 6.00 34.96 -29.34
C ILE A 268 6.23 33.73 -28.47
N SER A 269 6.08 33.91 -27.15
CA SER A 269 6.16 32.81 -26.18
C SER A 269 4.83 32.03 -26.14
N PRO A 270 4.82 30.69 -26.28
CA PRO A 270 3.62 29.89 -26.02
C PRO A 270 3.33 29.91 -24.52
N SER A 271 2.18 30.43 -24.12
CA SER A 271 1.79 30.61 -22.72
C SER A 271 1.57 29.27 -22.01
N ARG A 272 2.59 28.86 -21.26
CA ARG A 272 2.61 27.65 -20.43
C ARG A 272 1.48 27.70 -19.40
N THR A 273 0.35 27.07 -19.71
CA THR A 273 -0.77 26.92 -18.76
C THR A 273 -0.39 25.86 -17.73
N GLU A 274 0.44 26.26 -16.77
CA GLU A 274 0.76 25.45 -15.60
C GLU A 274 -0.51 25.26 -14.76
N ARG A 275 -1.16 24.09 -14.93
CA ARG A 275 -2.14 23.62 -13.94
C ARG A 275 -1.38 23.34 -12.64
N HIS A 276 -1.33 24.34 -11.77
CA HIS A 276 -0.92 24.18 -10.38
C HIS A 276 -1.65 22.97 -9.78
N PRO A 277 -0.96 22.10 -9.01
CA PRO A 277 -1.65 21.06 -8.26
C PRO A 277 -2.59 21.72 -7.26
N ASN A 278 -3.86 21.32 -7.25
CA ASN A 278 -4.89 21.90 -6.39
C ASN A 278 -4.42 21.92 -4.93
N GLN A 279 -4.35 23.12 -4.35
CA GLN A 279 -4.06 23.26 -2.93
C GLN A 279 -5.19 22.60 -2.13
N CYS A 280 -4.83 21.89 -1.06
CA CYS A 280 -5.80 21.34 -0.12
C CYS A 280 -6.61 22.49 0.51
N THR A 281 -7.89 22.62 0.15
CA THR A 281 -8.80 23.57 0.80
C THR A 281 -9.01 23.17 2.27
N GLY A 282 -9.34 24.14 3.12
CA GLY A 282 -9.63 23.87 4.54
C GLY A 282 -10.84 22.94 4.72
N GLU A 283 -11.83 23.07 3.82
CA GLU A 283 -13.08 22.30 3.81
C GLU A 283 -12.84 20.82 3.47
N ASN A 284 -11.97 20.54 2.49
CA ASN A 284 -11.55 19.18 2.16
C ASN A 284 -10.85 18.53 3.36
N PHE A 285 -9.90 19.24 3.99
CA PHE A 285 -9.20 18.73 5.17
C PHE A 285 -10.14 18.50 6.36
N ALA A 286 -11.06 19.41 6.64
CA ALA A 286 -12.07 19.26 7.70
C ALA A 286 -12.98 18.04 7.45
N THR A 287 -13.35 17.80 6.19
CA THR A 287 -14.15 16.65 5.78
C THR A 287 -13.39 15.34 5.96
N TRP A 288 -12.15 15.26 5.46
CA TRP A 288 -11.28 14.11 5.66
C TRP A 288 -11.04 13.81 7.15
N GLN A 289 -10.68 14.82 7.95
CA GLN A 289 -10.44 14.69 9.38
C GLN A 289 -11.66 14.12 10.14
N ARG A 290 -12.88 14.52 9.78
CA ARG A 290 -14.12 13.99 10.37
C ARG A 290 -14.26 12.48 10.12
N ILE A 291 -14.03 12.03 8.88
CA ILE A 291 -14.15 10.61 8.51
C ILE A 291 -12.99 9.80 9.14
N ILE A 292 -11.76 10.32 9.09
CA ILE A 292 -10.56 9.70 9.70
C ILE A 292 -10.81 9.39 11.18
N ARG A 293 -11.32 10.35 11.98
CA ARG A 293 -11.58 10.14 13.41
C ARG A 293 -12.64 9.05 13.66
N VAL A 294 -13.73 9.07 12.90
CA VAL A 294 -14.81 8.07 13.02
C VAL A 294 -14.32 6.67 12.65
N ASP A 295 -13.55 6.53 11.57
CA ASP A 295 -12.96 5.25 11.17
C ASP A 295 -11.88 4.76 12.15
N ALA A 296 -11.13 5.67 12.78
CA ALA A 296 -10.10 5.33 13.76
C ALA A 296 -10.69 4.79 15.08
N VAL A 297 -11.76 5.41 15.61
CA VAL A 297 -12.51 4.87 16.77
C VAL A 297 -13.12 3.49 16.45
N ARG A 298 -13.58 3.30 15.22
CA ARG A 298 -14.14 2.02 14.73
C ARG A 298 -13.09 0.97 14.36
N ALA A 299 -11.80 1.24 14.56
CA ALA A 299 -10.74 0.31 14.18
C ALA A 299 -10.82 -1.01 14.97
N ASN A 300 -10.66 -2.11 14.21
CA ASN A 300 -10.72 -3.48 14.71
C ASN A 300 -9.50 -3.80 15.61
N SER A 301 -9.76 -4.38 16.79
CA SER A 301 -8.78 -4.77 17.81
C SER A 301 -8.06 -6.11 17.55
N GLU A 302 -8.36 -6.81 16.46
CA GLU A 302 -7.71 -8.08 16.03
C GLU A 302 -6.18 -8.09 16.10
N TRP A 303 -5.51 -6.94 16.07
CA TRP A 303 -4.05 -6.83 16.13
C TRP A 303 -3.46 -7.07 17.53
N ILE A 304 -4.24 -6.85 18.60
CA ILE A 304 -3.76 -6.84 19.99
C ILE A 304 -2.99 -8.12 20.39
N PRO A 305 -3.46 -9.35 20.09
CA PRO A 305 -2.75 -10.58 20.44
C PRO A 305 -1.41 -10.76 19.70
N TYR A 306 -1.22 -10.08 18.57
CA TYR A 306 -0.04 -10.22 17.71
C TYR A 306 1.04 -9.17 18.00
N SER A 307 0.69 -8.08 18.68
CA SER A 307 1.64 -7.05 19.13
C SER A 307 1.45 -6.67 20.62
N PRO A 308 1.66 -7.59 21.59
CA PRO A 308 1.42 -7.32 23.02
C PRO A 308 2.24 -6.14 23.57
N SER A 309 3.44 -5.90 23.04
CA SER A 309 4.29 -4.76 23.38
C SER A 309 3.70 -3.42 22.95
N GLN A 310 2.96 -3.37 21.83
CA GLN A 310 2.20 -2.18 21.41
C GLN A 310 0.84 -2.06 22.11
N ALA A 311 0.29 -3.18 22.60
CA ALA A 311 -0.95 -3.18 23.39
C ALA A 311 -0.73 -2.75 24.85
N THR A 312 0.50 -2.80 25.37
CA THR A 312 0.82 -2.41 26.75
C THR A 312 0.96 -0.89 26.85
N ILE A 313 -0.17 -0.19 27.00
CA ILE A 313 -0.26 1.28 27.05
C ILE A 313 -1.04 1.74 28.29
N SER A 314 -0.48 2.68 29.05
CA SER A 314 -1.16 3.36 30.16
C SER A 314 -2.19 4.39 29.69
N ASP A 315 -3.31 4.53 30.42
CA ASP A 315 -4.34 5.56 30.24
C ASP A 315 -3.80 6.96 29.95
N LEU A 316 -2.81 7.43 30.74
CA LEU A 316 -2.24 8.77 30.59
C LEU A 316 -1.59 8.96 29.21
N ARG A 317 -0.87 7.97 28.70
CA ARG A 317 -0.27 7.98 27.36
C ARG A 317 -1.34 7.93 26.27
N ALA A 318 -2.41 7.16 26.49
CA ALA A 318 -3.52 7.05 25.56
C ALA A 318 -4.31 8.38 25.44
N ARG A 319 -4.67 9.01 26.56
CA ARG A 319 -5.38 10.30 26.62
C ARG A 319 -4.56 11.43 26.00
N ARG A 320 -3.28 11.57 26.38
CA ARG A 320 -2.36 12.56 25.76
C ARG A 320 -2.27 12.41 24.23
N ALA A 321 -2.23 11.17 23.72
CA ALA A 321 -2.22 10.92 22.28
C ALA A 321 -3.54 11.31 21.60
N ALA A 322 -4.69 11.03 22.25
CA ALA A 322 -6.01 11.38 21.77
C ALA A 322 -6.23 12.90 21.74
N GLU A 323 -5.81 13.61 22.79
CA GLU A 323 -5.80 15.07 22.89
C GLU A 323 -4.94 15.71 21.78
N ALA A 324 -3.72 15.19 21.56
CA ALA A 324 -2.78 15.70 20.55
C ALA A 324 -3.26 15.57 19.09
N VAL A 325 -4.32 14.80 18.83
CA VAL A 325 -4.99 14.70 17.52
C VAL A 325 -6.45 15.17 17.53
N GLY A 326 -6.95 15.66 18.67
CA GLY A 326 -8.35 16.07 18.85
C GLY A 326 -9.37 14.94 18.66
N LEU A 327 -9.01 13.71 19.03
CA LEU A 327 -9.92 12.57 19.04
C LEU A 327 -11.04 12.80 20.07
N LYS A 328 -12.22 12.23 19.83
CA LYS A 328 -13.41 12.29 20.70
C LYS A 328 -14.13 10.94 20.70
N ASP A 329 -15.16 10.83 21.54
CA ASP A 329 -16.11 9.71 21.56
C ASP A 329 -15.46 8.34 21.83
N TYR A 330 -14.31 8.34 22.51
CA TYR A 330 -13.43 7.19 22.69
C TYR A 330 -13.48 6.57 24.09
N ASP A 331 -14.28 7.10 25.02
CA ASP A 331 -14.33 6.68 26.44
C ASP A 331 -14.77 5.22 26.65
N HIS A 332 -15.35 4.60 25.61
CA HIS A 332 -15.75 3.19 25.57
C HIS A 332 -14.63 2.25 25.06
N LEU A 333 -13.42 2.77 24.82
CA LEU A 333 -12.28 2.02 24.28
C LEU A 333 -11.19 1.81 25.33
N GLU A 334 -10.57 0.63 25.30
CA GLU A 334 -9.36 0.32 26.07
C GLU A 334 -8.20 1.26 25.69
N PRO A 335 -7.27 1.59 26.62
CA PRO A 335 -6.17 2.54 26.39
C PRO A 335 -5.32 2.23 25.15
N CYS A 336 -5.07 0.95 24.87
CA CYS A 336 -4.35 0.49 23.69
C CYS A 336 -5.09 0.82 22.37
N ARG A 337 -6.43 0.72 22.36
CA ARG A 337 -7.27 1.05 21.21
C ARG A 337 -7.37 2.56 21.02
N VAL A 338 -7.48 3.34 22.10
CA VAL A 338 -7.42 4.82 22.06
C VAL A 338 -6.08 5.30 21.49
N PHE A 339 -4.97 4.72 21.95
CA PHE A 339 -3.63 5.06 21.45
C PHE A 339 -3.46 4.68 19.97
N HIS A 340 -3.88 3.47 19.56
CA HIS A 340 -3.85 3.02 18.17
C HIS A 340 -4.72 3.90 17.25
N ALA A 341 -5.93 4.24 17.68
CA ALA A 341 -6.80 5.18 16.97
C ALA A 341 -6.13 6.56 16.82
N SER A 342 -5.45 7.04 17.86
CA SER A 342 -4.72 8.32 17.82
C SER A 342 -3.59 8.32 16.79
N ARG A 343 -2.83 7.20 16.71
CA ARG A 343 -1.79 6.99 15.68
C ARG A 343 -2.37 6.91 14.26
N LEU A 344 -3.53 6.24 14.08
CA LEU A 344 -4.26 6.26 12.81
C LEU A 344 -4.59 7.70 12.38
N VAL A 345 -5.19 8.51 13.26
CA VAL A 345 -5.51 9.91 12.95
C VAL A 345 -4.24 10.69 12.58
N ALA A 346 -3.18 10.59 13.39
CA ALA A 346 -1.95 11.35 13.17
C ALA A 346 -1.33 11.13 11.79
N ILE A 347 -1.29 9.87 11.33
CA ILE A 347 -0.68 9.46 10.07
C ILE A 347 -1.62 9.68 8.87
N LEU A 348 -2.92 9.42 9.02
CA LEU A 348 -3.91 9.64 7.94
C LEU A 348 -4.12 11.13 7.63
N GLU A 349 -4.13 12.00 8.65
CA GLU A 349 -4.12 13.45 8.45
C GLU A 349 -2.88 13.90 7.66
N ALA A 350 -1.71 13.35 7.99
CA ALA A 350 -0.46 13.66 7.29
C ALA A 350 -0.48 13.16 5.84
N TYR A 351 -1.07 11.98 5.59
CA TYR A 351 -1.25 11.45 4.23
C TYR A 351 -2.19 12.32 3.40
N ALA A 352 -3.30 12.77 3.97
CA ALA A 352 -4.27 13.60 3.26
C ALA A 352 -3.71 14.97 2.83
N ILE A 353 -2.69 15.49 3.53
CA ILE A 353 -1.93 16.68 3.11
C ILE A 353 -0.84 16.33 2.09
N TYR A 354 -0.22 15.15 2.21
CA TYR A 354 0.84 14.67 1.30
C TYR A 354 0.29 14.33 -0.10
N ASP A 355 -0.92 13.77 -0.19
CA ASP A 355 -1.58 13.35 -1.43
C ASP A 355 -3.01 13.94 -1.53
N PRO A 356 -3.18 15.24 -1.82
CA PRO A 356 -4.47 15.91 -1.81
C PRO A 356 -5.38 15.60 -3.00
N GLU A 357 -4.93 14.85 -4.02
CA GLU A 357 -5.80 14.32 -5.10
C GLU A 357 -6.71 13.20 -4.57
N ILE A 358 -6.25 12.46 -3.56
CA ILE A 358 -6.97 11.35 -2.93
C ILE A 358 -7.45 11.76 -1.53
N GLY A 359 -6.63 12.50 -0.79
CA GLY A 359 -6.91 12.93 0.58
C GLY A 359 -7.09 11.76 1.52
N TYR A 360 -8.33 11.58 1.98
CA TYR A 360 -8.76 10.37 2.69
C TYR A 360 -10.06 9.80 2.11
N CYS A 361 -10.08 8.49 1.93
CA CYS A 361 -11.28 7.70 1.66
C CYS A 361 -11.44 6.58 2.70
N GLN A 362 -12.68 6.26 3.03
CA GLN A 362 -12.99 5.18 3.98
C GLN A 362 -12.37 3.85 3.53
N GLY A 363 -11.80 3.10 4.49
CA GLY A 363 -11.02 1.89 4.23
C GLY A 363 -9.50 2.12 4.13
N MET A 364 -9.02 3.36 4.00
CA MET A 364 -7.58 3.64 4.15
C MET A 364 -7.09 3.39 5.60
N SER A 365 -7.97 3.50 6.60
CA SER A 365 -7.72 3.06 7.99
C SER A 365 -7.50 1.55 8.11
N ASP A 366 -8.29 0.73 7.39
CA ASP A 366 -8.10 -0.73 7.32
C ASP A 366 -6.72 -1.09 6.74
N LEU A 367 -6.20 -0.29 5.80
CA LEU A 367 -4.88 -0.47 5.22
C LEU A 367 -3.73 -0.01 6.11
N LEU A 368 -3.89 1.08 6.86
CA LEU A 368 -2.85 1.59 7.77
C LEU A 368 -2.75 0.78 9.07
N SER A 369 -3.87 0.26 9.58
CA SER A 369 -3.94 -0.38 10.90
C SER A 369 -2.90 -1.52 11.12
N PRO A 370 -2.66 -2.44 10.15
CA PRO A 370 -1.59 -3.43 10.28
C PRO A 370 -0.16 -2.85 10.23
N ILE A 371 0.06 -1.70 9.57
CA ILE A 371 1.37 -1.04 9.52
C ILE A 371 1.71 -0.43 10.88
N ILE A 372 0.82 0.33 11.50
CA ILE A 372 1.12 0.92 12.81
C ILE A 372 1.20 -0.13 13.93
N ALA A 373 0.41 -1.19 13.87
CA ALA A 373 0.47 -2.31 14.82
C ALA A 373 1.81 -3.08 14.77
N VAL A 374 2.60 -2.93 13.70
CA VAL A 374 3.93 -3.53 13.54
C VAL A 374 5.03 -2.48 13.74
N VAL A 375 4.94 -1.34 13.06
CA VAL A 375 5.93 -0.26 13.08
C VAL A 375 5.58 0.73 14.19
N THR A 376 6.39 0.75 15.25
CA THR A 376 6.19 1.59 16.44
C THR A 376 6.38 3.09 16.17
N GLU A 377 7.29 3.43 15.26
CA GLU A 377 7.68 4.81 14.95
C GLU A 377 6.77 5.44 13.87
N ASP A 378 6.00 6.48 14.24
CA ASP A 378 4.98 7.07 13.36
C ASP A 378 5.52 7.62 12.04
N HIS A 379 6.75 8.15 12.03
CA HIS A 379 7.38 8.64 10.81
C HIS A 379 7.69 7.50 9.84
N GLU A 380 8.22 6.38 10.34
CA GLU A 380 8.52 5.20 9.52
C GLU A 380 7.25 4.47 9.08
N ALA A 381 6.23 4.40 9.94
CA ALA A 381 4.91 3.88 9.62
C ALA A 381 4.21 4.73 8.53
N PHE A 382 4.31 6.06 8.60
CA PHE A 382 3.82 6.96 7.55
C PHE A 382 4.49 6.70 6.20
N TRP A 383 5.83 6.58 6.15
CA TRP A 383 6.52 6.33 4.89
C TRP A 383 6.32 4.90 4.36
N CYS A 384 6.13 3.91 5.24
CA CYS A 384 5.64 2.59 4.88
C CYS A 384 4.25 2.66 4.23
N PHE A 385 3.32 3.43 4.80
CA PHE A 385 1.99 3.63 4.25
C PHE A 385 2.01 4.37 2.90
N VAL A 386 2.83 5.44 2.76
CA VAL A 386 3.08 6.07 1.45
C VAL A 386 3.63 5.06 0.44
N GLY A 387 4.55 4.19 0.85
CA GLY A 387 5.09 3.11 0.03
C GLY A 387 4.03 2.10 -0.42
N PHE A 388 3.12 1.71 0.47
CA PHE A 388 1.99 0.82 0.18
C PHE A 388 0.97 1.47 -0.77
N MET A 389 0.66 2.74 -0.52
CA MET A 389 -0.28 3.51 -1.33
C MET A 389 0.20 3.68 -2.78
N ARG A 390 1.50 3.60 -3.10
CA ARG A 390 2.00 3.66 -4.50
C ARG A 390 1.24 2.75 -5.48
N LYS A 391 0.76 1.57 -5.05
CA LYS A 391 -0.13 0.70 -5.86
C LYS A 391 -1.59 0.83 -5.42
N ALA A 392 -1.89 0.91 -4.12
CA ALA A 392 -3.26 0.93 -3.60
C ALA A 392 -4.05 2.23 -3.90
N ARG A 393 -3.37 3.35 -4.19
CA ARG A 393 -3.95 4.68 -4.52
C ARG A 393 -5.03 4.60 -5.60
N HIS A 394 -4.88 3.70 -6.58
CA HIS A 394 -5.83 3.53 -7.67
C HIS A 394 -7.21 3.04 -7.21
N ASN A 395 -7.32 2.40 -6.03
CA ASN A 395 -8.59 1.97 -5.45
C ASN A 395 -9.45 3.15 -4.95
N PHE A 396 -8.80 4.24 -4.54
CA PHE A 396 -9.42 5.36 -3.81
C PHE A 396 -9.66 6.59 -4.68
N ARG A 397 -9.48 6.47 -6.01
CA ARG A 397 -9.77 7.57 -6.96
C ARG A 397 -11.26 7.90 -7.00
N LEU A 398 -11.59 9.19 -7.08
CA LEU A 398 -12.97 9.66 -7.22
C LEU A 398 -13.62 9.28 -8.56
N ASP A 399 -12.83 8.97 -9.59
CA ASP A 399 -13.31 8.52 -10.90
C ASP A 399 -13.68 7.04 -10.97
N GLU A 400 -13.35 6.26 -9.93
CA GLU A 400 -13.57 4.82 -9.82
C GLU A 400 -12.99 3.99 -10.99
N VAL A 401 -12.11 4.56 -11.82
CA VAL A 401 -11.53 3.89 -13.00
C VAL A 401 -10.60 2.76 -12.56
N GLY A 402 -9.81 3.00 -11.51
CA GLY A 402 -8.87 2.01 -10.97
C GLY A 402 -9.57 0.79 -10.36
N ILE A 403 -10.69 0.97 -9.66
CA ILE A 403 -11.45 -0.14 -9.07
C ILE A 403 -12.26 -0.90 -10.15
N ARG A 404 -12.93 -0.20 -11.07
CA ARG A 404 -13.66 -0.83 -12.19
C ARG A 404 -12.75 -1.62 -13.13
N ARG A 405 -11.52 -1.14 -13.40
CA ARG A 405 -10.51 -1.90 -14.15
C ARG A 405 -10.17 -3.23 -13.45
N GLN A 406 -9.97 -3.22 -12.14
CA GLN A 406 -9.59 -4.41 -11.38
C GLN A 406 -10.73 -5.44 -11.29
N LEU A 407 -11.97 -4.99 -11.09
CA LEU A 407 -13.16 -5.85 -11.13
C LEU A 407 -13.35 -6.52 -12.50
N ASN A 408 -13.20 -5.75 -13.59
CA ASN A 408 -13.19 -6.28 -14.96
C ASN A 408 -12.07 -7.32 -15.16
N THR A 409 -10.86 -7.11 -14.60
CA THR A 409 -9.79 -8.11 -14.63
C THR A 409 -10.16 -9.40 -13.87
N VAL A 410 -10.78 -9.32 -12.69
CA VAL A 410 -11.29 -10.50 -11.96
C VAL A 410 -12.37 -11.23 -12.77
N SER A 411 -13.31 -10.49 -13.35
CA SER A 411 -14.36 -10.99 -14.25
C SER A 411 -13.78 -11.76 -15.44
N LYS A 412 -12.76 -11.20 -16.12
CA LYS A 412 -12.01 -11.87 -17.19
C LYS A 412 -11.32 -13.15 -16.72
N ILE A 413 -10.63 -13.14 -15.56
CA ILE A 413 -9.97 -14.34 -15.01
C ILE A 413 -11.00 -15.46 -14.78
N ILE A 414 -12.17 -15.13 -14.21
CA ILE A 414 -13.26 -16.09 -14.00
C ILE A 414 -13.80 -16.60 -15.35
N LYS A 415 -14.09 -15.71 -16.31
CA LYS A 415 -14.59 -16.05 -17.66
C LYS A 415 -13.67 -17.01 -18.40
N CYS A 416 -12.36 -16.72 -18.39
CA CYS A 416 -11.34 -17.55 -19.04
C CYS A 416 -11.07 -18.87 -18.30
N LYS A 417 -11.34 -18.95 -16.99
CA LYS A 417 -11.10 -20.16 -16.19
C LYS A 417 -12.30 -21.11 -16.11
N ASP A 418 -13.52 -20.59 -16.06
CA ASP A 418 -14.75 -21.36 -15.89
C ASP A 418 -15.96 -20.63 -16.50
N SER A 419 -16.16 -20.83 -17.81
CA SER A 419 -17.25 -20.21 -18.56
C SER A 419 -18.64 -20.64 -18.10
N HIS A 420 -18.77 -21.76 -17.39
CA HIS A 420 -20.04 -22.19 -16.79
C HIS A 420 -20.35 -21.42 -15.51
N LEU A 421 -19.38 -21.21 -14.61
CA LEU A 421 -19.55 -20.31 -13.46
C LEU A 421 -19.85 -18.89 -13.95
N TYR A 422 -19.10 -18.40 -14.94
CA TYR A 422 -19.30 -17.06 -15.48
C TYR A 422 -20.71 -16.88 -16.07
N ARG A 423 -21.24 -17.85 -16.83
CA ARG A 423 -22.62 -17.81 -17.34
C ARG A 423 -23.69 -17.88 -16.24
N HIS A 424 -23.36 -18.43 -15.06
CA HIS A 424 -24.23 -18.33 -13.89
C HIS A 424 -24.24 -16.89 -13.34
N LEU A 425 -23.08 -16.24 -13.26
CA LEU A 425 -22.98 -14.83 -12.86
C LEU A 425 -23.70 -13.89 -13.83
N GLU A 426 -23.59 -14.09 -15.15
CA GLU A 426 -24.35 -13.34 -16.18
C GLU A 426 -25.88 -13.44 -15.97
N LYS A 427 -26.38 -14.63 -15.59
CA LYS A 427 -27.82 -14.81 -15.28
C LYS A 427 -28.26 -14.11 -13.99
N LEU A 428 -27.33 -13.85 -13.08
CA LEU A 428 -27.57 -13.21 -11.78
C LEU A 428 -27.22 -11.71 -11.78
N GLN A 429 -26.90 -11.13 -12.94
CA GLN A 429 -26.44 -9.74 -13.10
C GLN A 429 -25.24 -9.41 -12.19
N ALA A 430 -24.32 -10.37 -12.10
CA ALA A 430 -23.15 -10.35 -11.21
C ALA A 430 -21.82 -10.48 -11.97
N GLU A 431 -21.85 -10.43 -13.31
CA GLU A 431 -20.67 -10.60 -14.17
C GLU A 431 -19.65 -9.46 -14.08
N ASP A 432 -20.06 -8.28 -13.60
CA ASP A 432 -19.16 -7.17 -13.26
C ASP A 432 -18.26 -7.46 -12.05
N CYS A 433 -18.60 -8.51 -11.29
CA CYS A 433 -17.95 -8.94 -10.05
C CYS A 433 -18.02 -7.92 -8.90
N PHE A 434 -19.00 -7.02 -8.84
CA PHE A 434 -19.13 -6.05 -7.73
C PHE A 434 -19.23 -6.73 -6.34
N PHE A 435 -19.67 -7.99 -6.28
CA PHE A 435 -19.67 -8.81 -5.06
C PHE A 435 -18.28 -9.04 -4.43
N VAL A 436 -17.16 -8.74 -5.12
CA VAL A 436 -15.80 -8.71 -4.54
C VAL A 436 -15.20 -7.31 -4.38
N TYR A 437 -15.98 -6.22 -4.58
CA TYR A 437 -15.52 -4.83 -4.44
C TYR A 437 -14.71 -4.59 -3.16
N ARG A 438 -15.24 -5.07 -2.01
CA ARG A 438 -14.60 -4.92 -0.69
C ARG A 438 -13.21 -5.57 -0.63
N MET A 439 -13.05 -6.77 -1.19
CA MET A 439 -11.76 -7.48 -1.24
C MET A 439 -10.72 -6.73 -2.07
N VAL A 440 -11.13 -6.10 -3.17
CA VAL A 440 -10.20 -5.33 -4.02
C VAL A 440 -9.82 -4.03 -3.31
N VAL A 441 -10.80 -3.24 -2.83
CA VAL A 441 -10.57 -1.91 -2.24
C VAL A 441 -9.66 -1.97 -1.01
N VAL A 442 -9.92 -2.85 -0.04
CA VAL A 442 -9.11 -3.00 1.18
C VAL A 442 -8.18 -4.23 1.15
N LEU A 443 -7.83 -4.72 -0.04
CA LEU A 443 -6.82 -5.76 -0.27
C LEU A 443 -6.97 -6.99 0.65
N PHE A 444 -8.16 -7.59 0.65
CA PHE A 444 -8.61 -8.71 1.49
C PHE A 444 -8.67 -8.47 3.03
N ARG A 445 -8.39 -7.27 3.56
CA ARG A 445 -8.31 -7.05 5.02
C ARG A 445 -9.59 -7.42 5.79
N ARG A 446 -10.77 -7.39 5.15
CA ARG A 446 -12.05 -7.73 5.79
C ARG A 446 -12.50 -9.19 5.60
N GLU A 447 -11.72 -9.97 4.86
CA GLU A 447 -11.96 -11.39 4.55
C GLU A 447 -10.83 -12.31 5.04
N LEU A 448 -9.77 -11.73 5.60
CA LEU A 448 -8.64 -12.42 6.21
C LEU A 448 -8.42 -11.90 7.64
N THR A 449 -7.99 -12.78 8.53
CA THR A 449 -7.51 -12.38 9.86
C THR A 449 -6.25 -11.52 9.77
N PHE A 450 -5.85 -10.87 10.86
CA PHE A 450 -4.65 -10.02 10.93
C PHE A 450 -3.37 -10.69 10.40
N GLU A 451 -2.96 -11.84 10.96
CA GLU A 451 -1.82 -12.64 10.50
C GLU A 451 -1.92 -13.04 9.03
N GLN A 452 -3.11 -13.43 8.57
CA GLN A 452 -3.36 -13.84 7.19
C GLN A 452 -3.23 -12.66 6.21
N THR A 453 -3.75 -11.50 6.58
CA THR A 453 -3.64 -10.26 5.80
C THR A 453 -2.17 -9.87 5.64
N ILE A 454 -1.42 -9.83 6.76
CA ILE A 454 0.02 -9.57 6.75
C ILE A 454 0.76 -10.58 5.88
N CYS A 455 0.53 -11.88 6.08
CA CYS A 455 1.17 -12.94 5.32
C CYS A 455 0.94 -12.83 3.80
N LEU A 456 -0.25 -12.37 3.36
CA LEU A 456 -0.53 -12.12 1.96
C LEU A 456 0.19 -10.85 1.46
N TRP A 457 0.12 -9.76 2.22
CA TRP A 457 0.75 -8.48 1.87
C TRP A 457 2.27 -8.57 1.81
N GLU A 458 2.93 -9.28 2.73
CA GLU A 458 4.38 -9.53 2.71
C GLU A 458 4.83 -10.21 1.40
N VAL A 459 4.05 -11.16 0.89
CA VAL A 459 4.31 -11.84 -0.38
C VAL A 459 4.09 -10.90 -1.57
N MET A 460 3.04 -10.08 -1.54
CA MET A 460 2.77 -9.08 -2.60
C MET A 460 3.82 -7.96 -2.63
N TRP A 461 4.23 -7.43 -1.47
CA TRP A 461 5.25 -6.39 -1.38
C TRP A 461 6.64 -6.93 -1.75
N ALA A 462 6.94 -8.21 -1.50
CA ALA A 462 8.17 -8.84 -1.99
C ALA A 462 8.21 -8.93 -3.53
N ASP A 463 7.07 -9.22 -4.18
CA ASP A 463 6.97 -9.18 -5.64
C ASP A 463 7.10 -7.74 -6.18
N GLN A 464 6.44 -6.76 -5.55
CA GLN A 464 6.59 -5.35 -5.91
C GLN A 464 8.03 -4.85 -5.71
N ALA A 465 8.71 -5.24 -4.64
CA ALA A 465 10.11 -4.91 -4.39
C ALA A 465 11.05 -5.52 -5.44
N ALA A 466 10.80 -6.76 -5.88
CA ALA A 466 11.56 -7.39 -6.94
C ALA A 466 11.41 -6.65 -8.29
N ILE A 467 10.20 -6.16 -8.58
CA ILE A 467 9.92 -5.34 -9.77
C ILE A 467 10.65 -3.99 -9.69
N ARG A 468 10.52 -3.26 -8.56
CA ARG A 468 11.21 -1.96 -8.36
C ARG A 468 12.73 -2.07 -8.46
N ALA A 469 13.31 -3.15 -7.94
CA ALA A 469 14.76 -3.39 -7.97
C ALA A 469 15.28 -3.95 -9.30
N GLY A 470 14.45 -4.03 -10.35
CA GLY A 470 14.86 -4.53 -11.66
C GLY A 470 15.30 -6.00 -11.68
N ILE A 471 14.87 -6.82 -10.70
CA ILE A 471 15.22 -8.24 -10.58
C ILE A 471 14.44 -9.02 -11.64
N GLY A 472 14.92 -8.91 -12.88
CA GLY A 472 14.12 -9.06 -14.08
C GLY A 472 13.57 -10.45 -14.36
N LYS A 473 12.56 -10.49 -15.25
CA LYS A 473 11.89 -11.72 -15.71
C LYS A 473 12.91 -12.81 -16.12
N SER A 474 14.04 -12.45 -16.74
CA SER A 474 15.10 -13.39 -17.15
C SER A 474 15.95 -13.94 -15.99
N ALA A 475 16.23 -13.14 -14.95
CA ALA A 475 16.90 -13.61 -13.73
C ALA A 475 15.99 -14.59 -12.99
N TRP A 476 14.72 -14.22 -12.78
CA TRP A 476 13.75 -15.07 -12.11
C TRP A 476 13.45 -16.37 -12.89
N SER A 477 13.38 -16.32 -14.21
CA SER A 477 13.22 -17.51 -15.07
C SER A 477 14.42 -18.46 -15.03
N ARG A 478 15.66 -17.94 -15.03
CA ARG A 478 16.88 -18.76 -14.85
C ARG A 478 16.91 -19.43 -13.47
N ILE A 479 16.27 -18.83 -12.45
CA ILE A 479 16.17 -19.35 -11.07
C ILE A 479 15.08 -20.46 -10.94
N ARG A 480 15.01 -21.36 -11.92
CA ARG A 480 14.17 -22.59 -11.99
C ARG A 480 12.72 -22.43 -11.47
N GLN A 481 11.87 -21.85 -12.33
CA GLN A 481 10.40 -22.02 -12.39
C GLN A 481 9.62 -21.79 -11.07
N ARG A 482 9.27 -20.53 -10.75
CA ARG A 482 8.42 -20.19 -9.57
C ARG A 482 7.44 -19.02 -9.77
N ALA A 483 6.91 -18.85 -11.00
CA ALA A 483 6.11 -17.71 -11.49
C ALA A 483 6.78 -16.33 -11.34
N PRO A 484 6.78 -15.46 -12.36
CA PRO A 484 7.34 -14.11 -12.21
C PRO A 484 6.65 -13.33 -11.08
N PRO A 485 7.28 -12.29 -10.53
CA PRO A 485 6.56 -11.21 -9.87
C PRO A 485 5.50 -10.62 -10.83
N THR A 486 4.26 -10.53 -10.37
CA THR A 486 3.11 -10.01 -11.12
C THR A 486 2.40 -8.99 -10.23
N GLU A 487 2.18 -7.77 -10.73
CA GLU A 487 1.58 -6.69 -9.91
C GLU A 487 0.14 -6.99 -9.47
N ASP A 488 -0.56 -7.82 -10.25
CA ASP A 488 -1.99 -8.11 -10.09
C ASP A 488 -2.24 -9.44 -9.34
N LEU A 489 -1.25 -9.97 -8.61
CA LEU A 489 -1.34 -11.22 -7.83
C LEU A 489 -2.58 -11.25 -6.90
N LEU A 490 -2.96 -10.10 -6.35
CA LEU A 490 -4.18 -9.90 -5.57
C LEU A 490 -5.44 -10.30 -6.35
N LEU A 491 -5.56 -9.89 -7.62
CA LEU A 491 -6.74 -10.14 -8.45
C LEU A 491 -6.88 -11.61 -8.81
N TYR A 492 -5.75 -12.30 -9.02
CA TYR A 492 -5.72 -13.75 -9.17
C TYR A 492 -6.09 -14.48 -7.87
N ALA A 493 -5.70 -13.96 -6.70
CA ALA A 493 -6.15 -14.50 -5.42
C ALA A 493 -7.65 -14.26 -5.18
N ILE A 494 -8.20 -13.10 -5.54
CA ILE A 494 -9.64 -12.81 -5.46
C ILE A 494 -10.43 -13.74 -6.39
N ALA A 495 -10.03 -13.87 -7.65
CA ALA A 495 -10.62 -14.84 -8.58
C ALA A 495 -10.51 -16.29 -8.04
N ALA A 496 -9.38 -16.66 -7.42
CA ALA A 496 -9.21 -17.97 -6.80
C ALA A 496 -10.18 -18.22 -5.63
N SER A 497 -10.42 -17.26 -4.74
CA SER A 497 -11.40 -17.42 -3.65
C SER A 497 -12.83 -17.65 -4.17
N VAL A 498 -13.25 -16.94 -5.21
CA VAL A 498 -14.56 -17.14 -5.87
C VAL A 498 -14.63 -18.52 -6.52
N LEU A 499 -13.56 -18.94 -7.22
CA LEU A 499 -13.47 -20.26 -7.86
C LEU A 499 -13.44 -21.42 -6.84
N GLN A 500 -12.86 -21.23 -5.64
CA GLN A 500 -12.96 -22.22 -4.55
C GLN A 500 -14.41 -22.40 -4.06
N LYS A 501 -15.23 -21.35 -4.12
CA LYS A 501 -16.66 -21.36 -3.75
C LYS A 501 -17.59 -21.76 -4.91
N ARG A 502 -17.07 -22.00 -6.13
CA ARG A 502 -17.82 -22.35 -7.37
C ARG A 502 -19.04 -23.26 -7.15
N LYS A 503 -18.84 -24.41 -6.48
CA LYS A 503 -19.91 -25.41 -6.27
C LYS A 503 -21.08 -24.80 -5.49
N LEU A 504 -20.76 -24.09 -4.41
CA LEU A 504 -21.73 -23.42 -3.55
C LEU A 504 -22.51 -22.33 -4.32
N ILE A 505 -21.79 -21.54 -5.14
CA ILE A 505 -22.38 -20.45 -5.94
C ILE A 505 -23.39 -20.99 -6.97
N ILE A 506 -23.04 -22.06 -7.68
CA ILE A 506 -23.92 -22.62 -8.73
C ILE A 506 -25.09 -23.43 -8.13
N GLU A 507 -24.88 -24.14 -7.02
CA GLU A 507 -25.90 -25.04 -6.46
C GLU A 507 -26.82 -24.39 -5.42
N LYS A 508 -26.46 -23.24 -4.83
CA LYS A 508 -27.26 -22.61 -3.76
C LYS A 508 -27.65 -21.15 -3.98
N TYR A 509 -26.89 -20.35 -4.73
CA TYR A 509 -27.17 -18.91 -4.83
C TYR A 509 -27.91 -18.56 -6.11
N SER A 510 -29.00 -17.82 -5.93
CA SER A 510 -29.97 -17.42 -6.95
C SER A 510 -30.05 -15.89 -7.11
N SER A 511 -29.13 -15.14 -6.48
CA SER A 511 -29.04 -13.69 -6.52
C SER A 511 -27.61 -13.17 -6.31
N MET A 512 -27.30 -11.97 -6.79
CA MET A 512 -26.03 -11.29 -6.50
C MET A 512 -25.84 -11.09 -4.98
N ASP A 513 -26.90 -10.72 -4.25
CA ASP A 513 -26.80 -10.40 -2.82
C ASP A 513 -26.44 -11.60 -1.94
N GLU A 514 -26.81 -12.82 -2.34
CA GLU A 514 -26.36 -14.04 -1.66
C GLU A 514 -24.86 -14.29 -1.86
N ILE A 515 -24.36 -14.07 -3.07
CA ILE A 515 -22.93 -14.17 -3.39
C ILE A 515 -22.16 -13.10 -2.61
N LEU A 516 -22.65 -11.85 -2.58
CA LEU A 516 -22.09 -10.76 -1.79
C LEU A 516 -22.08 -11.06 -0.28
N ARG A 517 -23.15 -11.66 0.27
CA ARG A 517 -23.19 -12.07 1.69
C ARG A 517 -22.18 -13.18 2.00
N GLU A 518 -22.07 -14.20 1.16
CA GLU A 518 -21.07 -15.27 1.32
C GLU A 518 -19.65 -14.71 1.23
N CYS A 519 -19.37 -13.89 0.21
CA CYS A 519 -18.09 -13.22 -0.01
C CYS A 519 -17.69 -12.32 1.17
N ASN A 520 -18.63 -11.56 1.72
CA ASN A 520 -18.40 -10.72 2.90
C ASN A 520 -18.17 -11.52 4.20
N SER A 521 -18.55 -12.82 4.22
CA SER A 521 -18.51 -13.70 5.40
C SER A 521 -17.31 -14.66 5.40
N MET A 522 -16.34 -14.51 4.49
CA MET A 522 -15.20 -15.42 4.34
C MET A 522 -14.09 -15.27 5.42
N SER A 523 -14.21 -14.32 6.36
CA SER A 523 -13.18 -14.11 7.39
C SER A 523 -12.91 -15.38 8.20
N GLY A 524 -11.63 -15.74 8.35
CA GLY A 524 -11.18 -16.97 8.99
C GLY A 524 -11.39 -18.26 8.18
N GLN A 525 -12.11 -18.24 7.05
CA GLN A 525 -12.38 -19.44 6.23
C GLN A 525 -11.29 -19.75 5.18
N LEU A 526 -10.42 -18.79 4.87
CA LEU A 526 -9.44 -18.90 3.78
C LEU A 526 -8.06 -19.36 4.29
N ASP A 527 -7.45 -20.33 3.59
CA ASP A 527 -6.03 -20.68 3.74
C ASP A 527 -5.22 -19.83 2.73
N VAL A 528 -4.48 -18.84 3.23
CA VAL A 528 -3.67 -17.90 2.40
C VAL A 528 -2.65 -18.64 1.53
N TRP A 529 -2.05 -19.73 2.01
CA TRP A 529 -1.05 -20.46 1.23
C TRP A 529 -1.69 -21.29 0.13
N LYS A 530 -2.87 -21.87 0.37
CA LYS A 530 -3.70 -22.47 -0.68
C LYS A 530 -4.20 -21.39 -1.67
N LEU A 531 -4.62 -20.23 -1.18
CA LEU A 531 -5.11 -19.13 -2.01
C LEU A 531 -4.02 -18.63 -2.98
N LEU A 532 -2.78 -18.49 -2.49
CA LEU A 532 -1.60 -18.19 -3.30
C LEU A 532 -1.25 -19.34 -4.27
N ASP A 533 -1.41 -20.61 -3.86
CA ASP A 533 -1.21 -21.78 -4.72
C ASP A 533 -2.21 -21.83 -5.89
N ASP A 534 -3.48 -21.54 -5.62
CA ASP A 534 -4.53 -21.44 -6.64
C ASP A 534 -4.32 -20.20 -7.53
N ALA A 535 -3.98 -19.03 -6.95
CA ALA A 535 -3.63 -17.83 -7.70
C ALA A 535 -2.46 -18.05 -8.67
N HIS A 536 -1.42 -18.75 -8.22
CA HIS A 536 -0.28 -19.17 -9.06
C HIS A 536 -0.73 -20.01 -10.25
N ASN A 537 -1.64 -20.97 -10.02
CA ASN A 537 -2.20 -21.79 -11.08
C ASN A 537 -3.04 -20.96 -12.06
N LEU A 538 -3.69 -19.87 -11.64
CA LEU A 538 -4.37 -18.96 -12.57
C LEU A 538 -3.36 -18.15 -13.39
N VAL A 539 -2.39 -17.49 -12.75
CA VAL A 539 -1.31 -16.72 -13.42
C VAL A 539 -0.63 -17.56 -14.50
N VAL A 540 -0.12 -18.75 -14.15
CA VAL A 540 0.66 -19.61 -15.05
C VAL A 540 -0.15 -20.17 -16.23
N ASN A 541 -1.49 -20.19 -16.17
CA ASN A 541 -2.34 -20.71 -17.25
C ASN A 541 -3.03 -19.63 -18.10
N LEU A 542 -3.14 -18.39 -17.59
CA LEU A 542 -4.07 -17.36 -18.09
C LEU A 542 -3.45 -15.96 -18.25
N HIS A 543 -2.33 -15.62 -17.59
CA HIS A 543 -1.83 -14.24 -17.54
C HIS A 543 -1.60 -13.64 -18.94
N ASP A 544 -0.83 -14.35 -19.78
CA ASP A 544 -0.53 -13.92 -21.15
C ASP A 544 -1.81 -13.78 -21.99
N LYS A 545 -2.81 -14.66 -21.76
CA LYS A 545 -4.10 -14.69 -22.49
C LYS A 545 -5.08 -13.58 -22.09
N ILE A 546 -4.80 -12.88 -20.99
CA ILE A 546 -5.61 -11.78 -20.45
C ILE A 546 -4.92 -10.43 -20.71
N GLU A 547 -3.60 -10.41 -20.82
CA GLU A 547 -2.83 -9.23 -21.25
C GLU A 547 -2.87 -9.01 -22.76
N THR A 548 -2.96 -10.06 -23.59
CA THR A 548 -3.21 -9.90 -25.04
C THR A 548 -4.66 -9.48 -25.30
N PRO A 549 -4.92 -8.30 -25.90
CA PRO A 549 -6.21 -8.05 -26.52
C PRO A 549 -6.37 -8.94 -27.77
N PHE A 550 -7.58 -9.46 -27.96
CA PHE A 550 -8.09 -9.93 -29.24
C PHE A 550 -8.88 -8.79 -29.90
#